data_AF-A0A0S8EVX1-F1
#
_entry.id   AF-A0A0S8EVX1-F1
#
_cell.length_a   1.000
_cell.length_b   1.000
_cell.length_c   1.000
_cell.angle_alpha   90.00
_cell.angle_beta   90.00
_cell.angle_gamma   90.00
#
_symmetry.space_group_name_H-M   'P 1'
#
loop_
_entity.id
_entity.type
_entity.pdbx_description
1 polymer ?
#
loop_
_entity_poly.entity_id
_entity_poly.type
_entity_poly.pdbx_seq_one_letter_code
_entity_poly.pdbx_strand_id
1 'polypeptide(L)'
;MQRSSYMAFFVALALLVGAGVYADTGKASNRAPSALEQSMGELQWGWTPKQVYRHLKKEIEARYEEPISKTTDAIEEDRLRHKMAEESDQIRDSYFEFDGTASAYDSGYLKGEFTHKNGESLLRVRTKTTQDYFFFINDKLWKRYRAFDASVFEGASFDEFGKALQQRYGKAKKKSGALQPGGESKQWYEWREPHVLAKAVDNNEFYGFYCLILEDPKTVAQLGKLRKNETAKVETSDSLVDMVGDDADGDQNADIADRITGEIRRHESAEVDESK
;
A
#
# COMPACT_ATOMS: atom_id res chain seq x y z
N MET A 1 -18.17 -41.63 11.11
CA MET A 1 -18.36 -40.25 11.59
C MET A 1 -17.35 -39.36 10.88
N GLN A 2 -17.86 -38.29 10.26
CA GLN A 2 -17.17 -37.37 9.37
C GLN A 2 -16.36 -36.31 10.12
N ARG A 3 -15.24 -35.93 9.49
CA ARG A 3 -14.68 -34.57 9.29
C ARG A 3 -14.33 -33.73 10.52
N SER A 4 -13.08 -33.29 10.62
CA SER A 4 -12.70 -32.01 10.03
C SER A 4 -11.17 -31.88 9.95
N SER A 5 -10.65 -31.75 8.73
CA SER A 5 -9.25 -31.41 8.46
C SER A 5 -9.21 -29.90 8.21
N TYR A 6 -8.44 -29.17 9.02
CA TYR A 6 -8.24 -27.73 8.85
C TYR A 6 -7.40 -27.48 7.60
N MET A 7 -8.06 -26.98 6.56
CA MET A 7 -7.44 -26.54 5.32
C MET A 7 -6.73 -25.20 5.58
N ALA A 8 -5.40 -25.22 5.67
CA ALA A 8 -4.59 -24.02 5.67
C ALA A 8 -4.57 -23.42 4.25
N PHE A 9 -5.25 -22.30 4.06
CA PHE A 9 -5.17 -21.53 2.83
C PHE A 9 -3.86 -20.74 2.80
N PHE A 10 -2.86 -21.28 2.10
CA PHE A 10 -1.65 -20.54 1.73
C PHE A 10 -1.98 -19.53 0.64
N VAL A 11 -1.76 -18.24 0.92
CA VAL A 11 -1.73 -17.19 -0.12
C VAL A 11 -0.27 -16.99 -0.48
N ALA A 12 0.20 -17.69 -1.50
CA ALA A 12 1.47 -17.42 -2.14
C ALA A 12 1.23 -16.40 -3.26
N LEU A 13 1.80 -15.21 -3.15
CA LEU A 13 1.89 -14.28 -4.28
C LEU A 13 3.23 -14.51 -4.97
N ALA A 14 3.22 -15.33 -6.02
CA ALA A 14 4.38 -15.53 -6.87
C ALA A 14 4.58 -14.29 -7.76
N LEU A 15 5.76 -13.67 -7.66
CA LEU A 15 6.25 -12.73 -8.66
C LEU A 15 6.54 -13.51 -9.94
N LEU A 16 5.63 -13.42 -10.92
CA LEU A 16 5.90 -13.81 -12.30
C LEU A 16 6.87 -12.78 -12.90
N VAL A 17 8.13 -13.18 -13.09
CA VAL A 17 9.07 -12.46 -13.95
C VAL A 17 8.63 -12.69 -15.40
N GLY A 18 7.72 -11.84 -15.88
CA GLY A 18 7.39 -11.74 -17.29
C GLY A 18 8.49 -10.97 -18.01
N ALA A 19 9.33 -11.64 -18.79
CA ALA A 19 10.15 -11.00 -19.81
C ALA A 19 9.24 -10.50 -20.95
N GLY A 20 8.51 -9.41 -20.70
CA GLY A 20 7.76 -8.68 -21.70
C GLY A 20 8.69 -7.86 -22.57
N VAL A 21 8.65 -8.10 -23.88
CA VAL A 21 9.32 -7.27 -24.90
C VAL A 21 8.72 -5.86 -24.82
N TYR A 22 9.47 -4.92 -24.25
CA TYR A 22 9.10 -3.51 -24.18
C TYR A 22 9.17 -2.90 -25.59
N ALA A 23 8.02 -2.51 -26.13
CA ALA A 23 7.97 -1.59 -27.26
C ALA A 23 8.15 -0.15 -26.75
N ASP A 24 9.16 0.50 -27.31
CA ASP A 24 9.75 1.79 -26.97
C ASP A 24 8.77 2.99 -26.94
N THR A 25 8.78 3.74 -25.84
CA THR A 25 8.68 5.21 -25.86
C THR A 25 9.43 5.83 -24.68
N GLY A 26 10.73 6.06 -24.87
CA GLY A 26 11.47 7.10 -24.12
C GLY A 26 12.60 6.56 -23.25
N LYS A 27 13.84 6.80 -23.69
CA LYS A 27 15.12 6.63 -22.96
C LYS A 27 15.00 5.81 -21.66
N ALA A 28 14.94 4.49 -21.81
CA ALA A 28 15.14 3.58 -20.69
C ALA A 28 16.53 3.85 -20.12
N SER A 29 16.57 4.29 -18.85
CA SER A 29 17.80 4.32 -18.08
C SER A 29 18.31 2.88 -17.98
N ASN A 30 19.57 2.62 -18.36
CA ASN A 30 20.23 1.31 -18.22
C ASN A 30 20.44 0.88 -16.74
N ARG A 31 19.73 1.51 -15.80
CA ARG A 31 19.81 1.25 -14.37
C ARG A 31 18.74 0.24 -13.98
N ALA A 32 19.11 -0.78 -13.21
CA ALA A 32 18.14 -1.60 -12.52
C ALA A 32 17.28 -0.74 -11.57
N PRO A 33 15.95 -0.97 -11.51
CA PRO A 33 15.09 -0.24 -10.59
C PRO A 33 15.51 -0.52 -9.14
N SER A 34 15.44 0.49 -8.26
CA SER A 34 15.68 0.32 -6.82
C SER A 34 14.59 -0.54 -6.17
N ALA A 35 14.83 -1.02 -4.96
CA ALA A 35 13.82 -1.77 -4.21
C ALA A 35 12.53 -0.96 -3.98
N LEU A 36 12.62 0.37 -3.83
CA LEU A 36 11.45 1.25 -3.73
C LEU A 36 10.69 1.33 -5.04
N GLU A 37 11.39 1.49 -6.18
CA GLU A 37 10.75 1.49 -7.50
C GLU A 37 10.10 0.13 -7.78
N GLN A 38 10.77 -0.97 -7.45
CA GLN A 38 10.22 -2.33 -7.60
C GLN A 38 8.96 -2.55 -6.74
N SER A 39 8.83 -1.87 -5.61
CA SER A 39 7.63 -1.98 -4.75
C SER A 39 6.36 -1.38 -5.39
N MET A 40 6.50 -0.58 -6.46
CA MET A 40 5.38 -0.15 -7.29
C MET A 40 4.82 -1.27 -8.18
N GLY A 41 5.54 -2.40 -8.32
CA GLY A 41 5.20 -3.42 -9.31
C GLY A 41 5.46 -2.90 -10.72
N GLU A 42 4.58 -3.23 -11.67
CA GLU A 42 4.68 -2.72 -13.04
C GLU A 42 3.96 -1.38 -13.23
N LEU A 43 3.38 -0.82 -12.17
CA LEU A 43 2.76 0.50 -12.20
C LEU A 43 3.82 1.57 -12.47
N GLN A 44 3.46 2.56 -13.28
CA GLN A 44 4.34 3.69 -13.59
C GLN A 44 3.69 5.01 -13.21
N TRP A 45 4.52 5.94 -12.73
CA TRP A 45 4.10 7.32 -12.53
C TRP A 45 3.57 7.91 -13.83
N GLY A 46 2.52 8.73 -13.72
CA GLY A 46 1.87 9.35 -14.87
C GLY A 46 0.80 8.49 -15.54
N TRP A 47 0.59 7.23 -15.15
CA TRP A 47 -0.55 6.44 -15.63
C TRP A 47 -1.88 7.06 -15.24
N THR A 48 -2.86 6.96 -16.14
CA THR A 48 -4.23 7.38 -15.86
C THR A 48 -4.95 6.39 -14.94
N PRO A 49 -6.04 6.79 -14.25
CA PRO A 49 -6.87 5.89 -13.45
C PRO A 49 -7.29 4.65 -14.25
N LYS A 50 -7.61 4.82 -15.55
CA LYS A 50 -7.97 3.70 -16.43
C LYS A 50 -6.81 2.75 -16.69
N GLN A 51 -5.58 3.25 -16.82
CA GLN A 51 -4.39 2.40 -16.99
C GLN A 51 -4.08 1.64 -15.70
N VAL A 52 -4.12 2.32 -14.55
CA VAL A 52 -3.94 1.71 -13.23
C VAL A 52 -4.99 0.63 -12.99
N TYR A 53 -6.28 0.94 -13.19
CA TYR A 53 -7.37 -0.03 -13.06
C TYR A 53 -7.16 -1.25 -13.97
N ARG A 54 -6.81 -1.04 -15.24
CA ARG A 54 -6.58 -2.15 -16.18
C ARG A 54 -5.46 -3.06 -15.70
N HIS A 55 -4.38 -2.50 -15.16
CA HIS A 55 -3.29 -3.28 -14.62
C HIS A 55 -3.71 -4.08 -13.38
N LEU A 56 -4.38 -3.43 -12.42
CA LEU A 56 -4.90 -4.09 -11.22
C LEU A 56 -5.90 -5.21 -11.56
N LYS A 57 -6.76 -5.00 -12.57
CA LYS A 57 -7.68 -6.02 -13.07
C LYS A 57 -6.92 -7.24 -13.59
N LYS A 58 -5.84 -7.04 -14.34
CA LYS A 58 -5.00 -8.16 -14.82
C LYS A 58 -4.35 -8.91 -13.66
N GLU A 59 -3.90 -8.22 -12.62
CA GLU A 59 -3.37 -8.89 -11.42
C GLU A 59 -4.44 -9.71 -10.69
N ILE A 60 -5.70 -9.22 -10.64
CA ILE A 60 -6.82 -10.01 -10.13
C ILE A 60 -7.04 -11.24 -11.01
N GLU A 61 -7.19 -11.07 -12.32
CA GLU A 61 -7.44 -12.17 -13.27
C GLU A 61 -6.36 -13.26 -13.16
N ALA A 62 -5.09 -12.87 -13.11
CA ALA A 62 -3.97 -13.79 -12.96
C ALA A 62 -4.02 -14.61 -11.66
N ARG A 63 -4.47 -14.03 -10.54
CA ARG A 63 -4.63 -14.77 -9.26
C ARG A 63 -5.74 -15.82 -9.31
N TYR A 64 -6.73 -15.65 -10.17
CA TYR A 64 -7.88 -16.56 -10.30
C TYR A 64 -7.70 -17.60 -11.41
N GLU A 65 -6.76 -17.40 -12.35
CA GLU A 65 -6.51 -18.30 -13.49
C GLU A 65 -6.19 -19.74 -13.05
N GLU A 66 -5.25 -19.92 -12.12
CA GLU A 66 -4.87 -21.24 -11.63
C GLU A 66 -6.00 -21.93 -10.85
N PRO A 67 -6.66 -21.30 -9.85
CA PRO A 67 -7.82 -21.91 -9.18
C PRO A 67 -8.94 -22.33 -10.13
N ILE A 68 -9.25 -21.50 -11.13
CA ILE A 68 -10.29 -21.79 -12.13
C ILE A 68 -9.88 -23.00 -12.98
N SER A 69 -8.66 -23.01 -13.52
CA SER A 69 -8.19 -24.11 -14.39
C SER A 69 -8.10 -25.48 -13.69
N LYS A 70 -7.87 -25.49 -12.37
CA LYS A 70 -7.80 -26.71 -11.55
C LYS A 70 -9.15 -27.23 -11.08
N THR A 71 -10.21 -26.43 -11.20
CA THR A 71 -11.53 -26.80 -10.72
C THR A 71 -12.28 -27.56 -11.81
N THR A 72 -12.80 -28.74 -11.47
CA THR A 72 -13.64 -29.57 -12.37
C THR A 72 -15.13 -29.46 -12.06
N ASP A 73 -15.49 -28.80 -10.96
CA ASP A 73 -16.86 -28.52 -10.55
C ASP A 73 -17.33 -27.19 -11.15
N ALA A 74 -18.36 -27.25 -12.01
CA ALA A 74 -18.91 -26.08 -12.68
C ALA A 74 -19.46 -25.02 -11.70
N ILE A 75 -19.94 -25.42 -10.53
CA ILE A 75 -20.47 -24.48 -9.51
C ILE A 75 -19.32 -23.70 -8.88
N GLU A 76 -18.24 -24.39 -8.51
CA GLU A 76 -17.06 -23.73 -7.93
C GLU A 76 -16.33 -22.88 -8.97
N GLU A 77 -16.29 -23.30 -10.24
CA GLU A 77 -15.77 -22.47 -11.33
C GLU A 77 -16.56 -21.16 -11.47
N ASP A 78 -17.89 -21.23 -11.51
CA ASP A 78 -18.76 -20.05 -11.60
C ASP A 78 -18.57 -19.13 -10.39
N ARG A 79 -18.50 -19.70 -9.19
CA ARG A 79 -18.23 -18.95 -7.94
C ARG A 79 -16.90 -18.21 -7.99
N LEU A 80 -15.84 -18.85 -8.48
CA LEU A 80 -14.52 -18.22 -8.62
C LEU A 80 -14.55 -17.08 -9.65
N ARG A 81 -15.21 -17.28 -10.79
CA ARG A 81 -15.38 -16.25 -11.83
C ARG A 81 -16.21 -15.06 -11.31
N HIS A 82 -17.28 -15.33 -10.58
CA HIS A 82 -18.10 -14.29 -9.97
C HIS A 82 -17.29 -13.46 -8.99
N LYS A 83 -16.53 -14.10 -8.10
CA LYS A 83 -15.67 -13.41 -7.13
C LYS A 83 -14.57 -12.58 -7.79
N MET A 84 -13.95 -13.10 -8.86
CA MET A 84 -12.98 -12.36 -9.67
C MET A 84 -13.59 -11.09 -10.29
N ALA A 85 -14.82 -11.20 -10.82
CA ALA A 85 -15.55 -10.06 -11.37
C ALA A 85 -15.92 -9.05 -10.28
N GLU A 86 -16.39 -9.52 -9.12
CA GLU A 86 -16.73 -8.68 -7.98
C GLU A 86 -15.53 -7.89 -7.46
N GLU A 87 -14.36 -8.53 -7.28
CA GLU A 87 -13.13 -7.83 -6.87
C GLU A 87 -12.72 -6.76 -7.90
N SER A 88 -12.88 -7.05 -9.19
CA SER A 88 -12.58 -6.08 -10.25
C SER A 88 -13.53 -4.89 -10.22
N ASP A 89 -14.83 -5.15 -10.08
CA ASP A 89 -15.87 -4.13 -10.03
C ASP A 89 -15.73 -3.26 -8.77
N GLN A 90 -15.39 -3.84 -7.62
CA GLN A 90 -15.12 -3.10 -6.39
C GLN A 90 -13.97 -2.09 -6.55
N ILE A 91 -12.90 -2.44 -7.29
CA ILE A 91 -11.84 -1.48 -7.60
C ILE A 91 -12.37 -0.38 -8.52
N ARG A 92 -13.05 -0.73 -9.61
CA ARG A 92 -13.61 0.25 -10.55
C ARG A 92 -14.50 1.26 -9.83
N ASP A 93 -15.40 0.76 -8.99
CA ASP A 93 -16.43 1.54 -8.31
C ASP A 93 -15.85 2.33 -7.12
N SER A 94 -14.59 2.06 -6.73
CA SER A 94 -13.87 2.84 -5.72
C SER A 94 -13.31 4.17 -6.21
N TYR A 95 -13.35 4.42 -7.52
CA TYR A 95 -12.85 5.66 -8.10
C TYR A 95 -13.65 6.86 -7.58
N PHE A 96 -12.94 7.89 -7.12
CA PHE A 96 -13.54 9.08 -6.54
C PHE A 96 -12.80 10.34 -7.00
N GLU A 97 -13.54 11.36 -7.41
CA GLU A 97 -12.97 12.66 -7.80
C GLU A 97 -13.17 13.68 -6.69
N PHE A 98 -12.11 14.41 -6.35
CA PHE A 98 -12.17 15.48 -5.37
C PHE A 98 -12.66 16.77 -6.05
N ASP A 99 -13.90 16.80 -6.52
CA ASP A 99 -14.51 17.93 -7.23
C ASP A 99 -15.12 19.00 -6.29
N GLY A 100 -15.08 18.74 -4.98
CA GLY A 100 -15.68 19.57 -3.94
C GLY A 100 -16.88 18.92 -3.26
N THR A 101 -17.30 17.74 -3.73
CA THR A 101 -18.26 16.88 -3.05
C THR A 101 -17.66 16.41 -1.72
N ALA A 102 -18.42 16.58 -0.64
CA ALA A 102 -18.03 16.09 0.67
C ALA A 102 -17.91 14.56 0.65
N SER A 103 -16.84 14.04 1.22
CA SER A 103 -16.46 12.63 1.15
C SER A 103 -15.99 12.13 2.51
N ALA A 104 -16.04 10.80 2.70
CA ALA A 104 -15.46 10.19 3.90
C ALA A 104 -13.96 10.45 4.05
N TYR A 105 -13.25 10.80 2.96
CA TYR A 105 -11.83 11.11 2.96
C TYR A 105 -11.51 12.50 3.51
N ASP A 106 -12.50 13.39 3.62
CA ASP A 106 -12.34 14.74 4.15
C ASP A 106 -12.17 14.73 5.68
N SER A 107 -12.45 13.58 6.28
CA SER A 107 -12.25 13.23 7.68
C SER A 107 -11.28 12.04 7.81
N GLY A 108 -10.39 12.07 8.79
CA GLY A 108 -9.47 10.96 9.08
C GLY A 108 -8.06 11.13 8.51
N TYR A 109 -7.35 10.02 8.35
CA TYR A 109 -5.91 10.00 8.07
C TYR A 109 -5.48 10.40 6.66
N LEU A 110 -6.40 10.35 5.69
CA LEU A 110 -6.15 10.85 4.33
C LEU A 110 -6.44 12.35 4.20
N LYS A 111 -7.00 12.98 5.23
CA LYS A 111 -7.24 14.42 5.24
C LYS A 111 -5.92 15.16 5.03
N GLY A 112 -5.90 16.06 4.06
CA GLY A 112 -4.71 16.84 3.69
C GLY A 112 -3.78 16.14 2.70
N GLU A 113 -3.99 14.85 2.39
CA GLU A 113 -3.23 14.17 1.33
C GLU A 113 -3.68 14.58 -0.07
N PHE A 114 -4.89 15.12 -0.19
CA PHE A 114 -5.51 15.62 -1.41
C PHE A 114 -6.05 17.04 -1.25
N THR A 115 -6.44 17.66 -2.37
CA THR A 115 -7.17 18.94 -2.38
C THR A 115 -8.35 18.90 -3.34
N HIS A 116 -9.46 19.55 -2.98
CA HIS A 116 -10.63 19.63 -3.85
C HIS A 116 -10.44 20.63 -4.98
N LYS A 117 -11.17 20.41 -6.09
CA LYS A 117 -11.24 21.29 -7.26
C LYS A 117 -9.89 21.56 -7.93
N ASN A 118 -8.91 20.68 -7.73
CA ASN A 118 -7.57 20.78 -8.33
C ASN A 118 -7.28 19.61 -9.31
N GLY A 119 -8.33 18.97 -9.83
CA GLY A 119 -8.20 17.82 -10.73
C GLY A 119 -7.61 16.59 -10.06
N GLU A 120 -7.78 16.47 -8.74
CA GLU A 120 -7.34 15.30 -7.98
C GLU A 120 -8.43 14.24 -7.94
N SER A 121 -8.00 12.98 -8.01
CA SER A 121 -8.87 11.83 -7.85
C SER A 121 -8.12 10.70 -7.16
N LEU A 122 -8.87 9.68 -6.77
CA LEU A 122 -8.42 8.54 -5.98
C LEU A 122 -8.99 7.26 -6.55
N LEU A 123 -8.20 6.19 -6.52
CA LEU A 123 -8.65 4.81 -6.70
C LEU A 123 -8.20 4.00 -5.49
N ARG A 124 -9.07 3.15 -4.93
CA ARG A 124 -8.79 2.39 -3.72
C ARG A 124 -8.80 0.89 -4.00
N VAL A 125 -7.82 0.18 -3.45
CA VAL A 125 -7.76 -1.28 -3.48
C VAL A 125 -7.63 -1.78 -2.05
N ARG A 126 -8.53 -2.67 -1.65
CA ARG A 126 -8.49 -3.30 -0.32
C ARG A 126 -8.11 -4.76 -0.48
N THR A 127 -7.12 -5.19 0.28
CA THR A 127 -6.78 -6.60 0.46
C THR A 127 -7.12 -7.01 1.90
N LYS A 128 -6.77 -8.24 2.28
CA LYS A 128 -6.95 -8.69 3.67
C LYS A 128 -6.06 -7.96 4.66
N THR A 129 -4.89 -7.50 4.21
CA THR A 129 -3.80 -7.00 5.07
C THR A 129 -3.43 -5.55 4.76
N THR A 130 -3.87 -5.02 3.62
CA THR A 130 -3.53 -3.67 3.19
C THR A 130 -4.70 -2.94 2.58
N GLN A 131 -4.63 -1.62 2.66
CA GLN A 131 -5.48 -0.72 1.90
C GLN A 131 -4.61 0.25 1.11
N ASP A 132 -4.60 0.06 -0.20
CA ASP A 132 -3.84 0.87 -1.14
C ASP A 132 -4.74 1.97 -1.72
N TYR A 133 -4.19 3.16 -1.80
CA TYR A 133 -4.81 4.34 -2.37
C TYR A 133 -3.89 4.91 -3.44
N PHE A 134 -4.40 4.99 -4.65
CA PHE A 134 -3.71 5.57 -5.80
C PHE A 134 -4.28 6.96 -6.03
N PHE A 135 -3.45 7.97 -5.81
CA PHE A 135 -3.81 9.37 -5.99
C PHE A 135 -3.36 9.86 -7.36
N PHE A 136 -4.28 10.55 -8.01
CA PHE A 136 -4.10 11.14 -9.32
C PHE A 136 -4.21 12.65 -9.20
N ILE A 137 -3.48 13.39 -10.03
CA ILE A 137 -3.65 14.82 -10.21
C ILE A 137 -3.57 15.12 -11.70
N ASN A 138 -4.57 15.80 -12.24
CA ASN A 138 -4.75 15.98 -13.68
C ASN A 138 -4.63 14.65 -14.46
N ASP A 139 -5.38 13.63 -14.01
CA ASP A 139 -5.46 12.30 -14.63
C ASP A 139 -4.13 11.51 -14.62
N LYS A 140 -3.20 11.84 -13.72
CA LYS A 140 -1.87 11.21 -13.66
C LYS A 140 -1.56 10.69 -12.26
N LEU A 141 -1.22 9.41 -12.17
CA LEU A 141 -0.76 8.76 -10.95
C LEU A 141 0.50 9.46 -10.45
N TRP A 142 0.46 9.96 -9.22
CA TRP A 142 1.60 10.65 -8.62
C TRP A 142 1.89 10.23 -7.18
N LYS A 143 0.94 9.56 -6.53
CA LYS A 143 1.12 9.05 -5.17
C LYS A 143 0.42 7.71 -5.01
N ARG A 144 1.10 6.80 -4.32
CA ARG A 144 0.53 5.57 -3.78
C ARG A 144 0.66 5.62 -2.27
N TYR A 145 -0.45 5.54 -1.57
CA TYR A 145 -0.50 5.46 -0.11
C TYR A 145 -0.96 4.06 0.25
N ARG A 146 -0.10 3.29 0.92
CA ARG A 146 -0.41 1.94 1.40
C ARG A 146 -0.51 1.95 2.91
N ALA A 147 -1.70 1.69 3.43
CA ALA A 147 -1.93 1.43 4.85
C ALA A 147 -1.82 -0.09 5.10
N PHE A 148 -1.01 -0.49 6.08
CA PHE A 148 -0.87 -1.87 6.53
C PHE A 148 -1.72 -2.08 7.78
N ASP A 149 -2.59 -3.08 7.80
CA ASP A 149 -3.41 -3.38 8.97
C ASP A 149 -2.55 -3.75 10.19
N ALA A 150 -3.02 -3.43 11.40
CA ALA A 150 -2.37 -3.80 12.68
C ALA A 150 -1.96 -5.27 12.76
N SER A 151 -2.79 -6.16 12.23
CA SER A 151 -2.52 -7.60 12.21
C SER A 151 -1.26 -7.98 11.43
N VAL A 152 -0.78 -7.14 10.51
CA VAL A 152 0.44 -7.41 9.74
C VAL A 152 1.68 -7.30 10.62
N PHE A 153 1.65 -6.44 11.64
CA PHE A 153 2.80 -6.11 12.47
C PHE A 153 2.66 -6.54 13.93
N GLU A 154 1.59 -7.25 14.32
CA GLU A 154 1.45 -7.93 15.63
C GLU A 154 1.79 -7.08 16.88
N GLY A 155 1.51 -5.78 16.82
CA GLY A 155 1.83 -4.85 17.92
C GLY A 155 3.26 -4.31 17.93
N ALA A 156 4.06 -4.61 16.90
CA ALA A 156 5.39 -4.04 16.74
C ALA A 156 5.36 -2.52 16.72
N SER A 157 6.39 -1.94 17.34
CA SER A 157 6.61 -0.51 17.41
C SER A 157 6.91 0.09 16.04
N PHE A 158 6.73 1.41 15.93
CA PHE A 158 7.06 2.14 14.72
C PHE A 158 8.56 2.06 14.37
N ASP A 159 9.43 1.97 15.36
CA ASP A 159 10.87 1.80 15.15
C ASP A 159 11.20 0.40 14.57
N GLU A 160 10.50 -0.66 14.98
CA GLU A 160 10.64 -2.00 14.37
C GLU A 160 10.11 -2.03 12.94
N PHE A 161 8.94 -1.43 12.69
CA PHE A 161 8.41 -1.22 11.34
C PHE A 161 9.41 -0.47 10.47
N GLY A 162 9.98 0.62 10.98
CA GLY A 162 11.02 1.40 10.32
C GLY A 162 12.31 0.61 10.05
N LYS A 163 12.74 -0.26 10.97
CA LYS A 163 13.90 -1.15 10.76
C LYS A 163 13.63 -2.14 9.63
N ALA A 164 12.46 -2.78 9.62
CA ALA A 164 12.06 -3.71 8.57
C ALA A 164 12.05 -3.05 7.18
N LEU A 165 11.48 -1.84 7.07
CA LEU A 165 11.50 -1.09 5.83
C LEU A 165 12.92 -0.69 5.41
N GLN A 166 13.79 -0.32 6.35
CA GLN A 166 15.17 0.03 6.04
C GLN A 166 16.03 -1.16 5.63
N GLN A 167 15.73 -2.37 6.13
CA GLN A 167 16.38 -3.60 5.66
C GLN A 167 16.08 -3.85 4.18
N ARG A 168 14.84 -3.59 3.74
CA ARG A 168 14.43 -3.78 2.34
C ARG A 168 14.86 -2.63 1.42
N TYR A 169 14.62 -1.39 1.84
CA TYR A 169 14.74 -0.20 1.00
C TYR A 169 16.05 0.57 1.22
N GLY A 170 16.90 0.09 2.13
CA GLY A 170 18.12 0.78 2.54
C GLY A 170 17.86 1.85 3.60
N LYS A 171 18.93 2.55 3.99
CA LYS A 171 18.90 3.48 5.13
C LYS A 171 18.01 4.70 4.85
N ALA A 172 17.08 4.96 5.75
CA ALA A 172 16.20 6.12 5.70
C ALA A 172 16.75 7.28 6.51
N LYS A 173 16.21 8.48 6.28
CA LYS A 173 16.37 9.63 7.17
C LYS A 173 15.16 9.70 8.10
N LYS A 174 15.37 9.62 9.42
CA LYS A 174 14.30 9.89 10.41
C LYS A 174 14.06 11.40 10.44
N LYS A 175 12.80 11.80 10.37
CA LYS A 175 12.34 13.19 10.40
C LYS A 175 11.20 13.35 11.40
N SER A 176 11.02 14.56 11.90
CA SER A 176 9.92 14.96 12.76
C SER A 176 9.34 16.30 12.32
N GLY A 177 8.05 16.50 12.54
CA GLY A 177 7.33 17.73 12.19
C GLY A 177 5.96 17.45 11.55
N ALA A 178 5.31 18.48 11.05
CA ALA A 178 4.03 18.33 10.37
C ALA A 178 4.24 17.79 8.94
N LEU A 179 3.59 16.68 8.59
CA LEU A 179 3.61 16.13 7.22
C LEU A 179 2.90 17.05 6.22
N GLN A 180 1.90 17.79 6.70
CA GLN A 180 1.15 18.80 5.95
C GLN A 180 1.16 20.12 6.73
N PRO A 181 1.08 21.28 6.05
CA PRO A 181 0.99 22.58 6.73
C PRO A 181 -0.19 22.60 7.72
N GLY A 182 0.09 22.90 9.00
CA GLY A 182 -0.93 22.94 10.06
C GLY A 182 -1.34 21.58 10.62
N GLY A 183 -0.71 20.49 10.19
CA GLY A 183 -0.92 19.16 10.76
C GLY A 183 -0.17 18.93 12.08
N GLU A 184 -0.50 17.85 12.76
CA GLU A 184 0.21 17.40 13.96
C GLU A 184 1.66 17.02 13.66
N SER A 185 2.54 17.22 14.64
CA SER A 185 3.92 16.79 14.54
C SER A 185 3.99 15.27 14.60
N LYS A 186 4.48 14.65 13.53
CA LYS A 186 4.66 13.20 13.41
C LYS A 186 6.13 12.88 13.19
N GLN A 187 6.53 11.67 13.58
CA GLN A 187 7.82 11.11 13.16
C GLN A 187 7.61 10.25 11.91
N TRP A 188 8.56 10.33 10.97
CA TRP A 188 8.54 9.47 9.78
C TRP A 188 9.95 9.10 9.32
N TYR A 189 10.04 7.98 8.63
CA TYR A 189 11.23 7.62 7.87
C TYR A 189 11.07 8.08 6.44
N GLU A 190 12.10 8.72 5.88
CA GLU A 190 12.09 9.26 4.53
C GLU A 190 13.21 8.67 3.68
N TRP A 191 12.87 8.19 2.50
CA TRP A 191 13.80 7.88 1.42
C TRP A 191 13.60 8.86 0.27
N ARG A 192 14.69 9.37 -0.27
CA ARG A 192 14.68 10.27 -1.42
C ARG A 192 15.57 9.70 -2.49
N GLU A 193 14.94 9.22 -3.55
CA GLU A 193 15.63 8.77 -4.76
C GLU A 193 15.21 9.65 -5.95
N PRO A 194 15.99 9.67 -7.05
CA PRO A 194 15.69 10.50 -8.21
C PRO A 194 14.30 10.27 -8.84
N HIS A 195 13.74 9.07 -8.68
CA HIS A 195 12.52 8.62 -9.35
C HIS A 195 11.39 8.24 -8.39
N VAL A 196 11.65 8.22 -7.08
CA VAL A 196 10.66 7.92 -6.06
C VAL A 196 11.02 8.61 -4.75
N LEU A 197 10.03 9.29 -4.16
CA LEU A 197 10.10 9.69 -2.75
C LEU A 197 9.30 8.68 -1.96
N ALA A 198 9.82 8.21 -0.83
CA ALA A 198 9.09 7.34 0.06
C ALA A 198 9.06 7.91 1.48
N LYS A 199 7.91 7.76 2.15
CA LYS A 199 7.72 8.11 3.55
C LYS A 199 7.02 6.97 4.26
N ALA A 200 7.56 6.54 5.40
CA ALA A 200 6.87 5.64 6.32
C ALA A 200 6.40 6.45 7.53
N VAL A 201 5.09 6.45 7.79
CA VAL A 201 4.47 7.31 8.80
C VAL A 201 3.74 6.45 9.83
N ASP A 202 3.84 6.86 11.09
CA ASP A 202 3.06 6.30 12.18
C ASP A 202 1.65 6.89 12.21
N ASN A 203 0.65 6.02 12.06
CA ASN A 203 -0.76 6.34 12.30
C ASN A 203 -1.39 5.32 13.27
N ASN A 204 -0.58 4.54 14.00
CA ASN A 204 -1.04 3.43 14.81
C ASN A 204 -1.80 3.91 16.04
N GLU A 205 -1.31 4.96 16.71
CA GLU A 205 -1.91 5.50 17.95
C GLU A 205 -3.40 5.85 17.79
N PHE A 206 -3.80 6.43 16.66
CA PHE A 206 -5.18 6.86 16.41
C PHE A 206 -5.95 5.98 15.44
N TYR A 207 -5.28 5.37 14.46
CA TYR A 207 -5.94 4.64 13.37
C TYR A 207 -5.55 3.16 13.28
N GLY A 208 -4.63 2.68 14.11
CA GLY A 208 -4.25 1.27 14.17
C GLY A 208 -3.52 0.75 12.93
N PHE A 209 -2.81 1.60 12.19
CA PHE A 209 -2.00 1.15 11.05
C PHE A 209 -0.72 1.97 10.88
N TYR A 210 0.30 1.34 10.29
CA TYR A 210 1.43 2.05 9.69
C TYR A 210 1.20 2.25 8.20
N CYS A 211 1.79 3.29 7.61
CA CYS A 211 1.67 3.49 6.17
C CYS A 211 3.01 3.72 5.48
N LEU A 212 3.11 3.21 4.25
CA LEU A 212 4.17 3.53 3.29
C LEU A 212 3.56 4.37 2.16
N ILE A 213 4.11 5.55 1.96
CA ILE A 213 3.68 6.51 0.94
C ILE A 213 4.80 6.60 -0.08
N LEU A 214 4.48 6.33 -1.34
CA LEU A 214 5.37 6.50 -2.49
C LEU A 214 4.86 7.67 -3.34
N GLU A 215 5.74 8.58 -3.73
CA GLU A 215 5.38 9.79 -4.49
C GLU A 215 6.33 9.99 -5.67
N ASP A 216 5.80 10.49 -6.79
CA ASP A 216 6.59 10.95 -7.93
C ASP A 216 7.30 12.27 -7.58
N PRO A 217 8.65 12.30 -7.53
CA PRO A 217 9.39 13.51 -7.19
C PRO A 217 9.08 14.69 -8.12
N LYS A 218 8.80 14.43 -9.41
CA LYS A 218 8.52 15.49 -10.40
C LYS A 218 7.20 16.18 -10.11
N THR A 219 6.16 15.40 -9.80
CA THR A 219 4.85 15.93 -9.45
C THR A 219 4.88 16.63 -8.10
N VAL A 220 5.54 16.05 -7.08
CA VAL A 220 5.70 16.67 -5.75
C VAL A 220 6.31 18.08 -5.85
N ALA A 221 7.35 18.25 -6.67
CA ALA A 221 7.99 19.55 -6.90
C ALA A 221 7.06 20.60 -7.55
N GLN A 222 5.95 20.17 -8.16
CA GLN A 222 4.99 21.03 -8.85
C GLN A 222 3.66 21.19 -8.09
N LEU A 223 3.44 20.47 -6.98
CA LEU A 223 2.16 20.47 -6.27
C LEU A 223 1.64 21.87 -5.94
N GLY A 224 2.49 22.80 -5.50
CA GLY A 224 2.07 24.17 -5.21
C GLY A 224 1.52 24.94 -6.43
N LYS A 225 1.87 24.54 -7.65
CA LYS A 225 1.30 25.10 -8.90
C LYS A 225 0.04 24.37 -9.33
N LEU A 226 -0.04 23.07 -9.03
CA LEU A 226 -1.16 22.22 -9.41
C LEU A 226 -2.36 22.41 -8.47
N ARG A 227 -2.09 22.63 -7.18
CA ARG A 227 -3.07 22.86 -6.11
C ARG A 227 -3.36 24.34 -5.94
N LYS A 228 -4.11 24.92 -6.88
CA LYS A 228 -4.44 26.36 -6.87
C LYS A 228 -5.47 26.72 -5.80
N ASN A 229 -6.39 25.80 -5.51
CA ASN A 229 -7.32 25.95 -4.40
C ASN A 229 -6.63 25.46 -3.13
N GLU A 230 -6.61 26.31 -2.10
CA GLU A 230 -6.12 25.92 -0.78
C GLU A 230 -7.06 24.88 -0.16
N THR A 231 -6.50 23.95 0.62
CA THR A 231 -7.28 23.14 1.55
C THR A 231 -8.07 24.12 2.43
N ALA A 232 -9.40 24.08 2.39
CA ALA A 232 -10.20 24.89 3.28
C ALA A 232 -9.70 24.66 4.71
N LYS A 233 -9.24 25.73 5.38
CA LYS A 233 -8.95 25.69 6.81
C LYS A 233 -10.25 25.31 7.50
N VAL A 234 -10.39 24.04 7.84
CA VAL A 234 -11.45 23.61 8.75
C VAL A 234 -11.06 24.20 10.10
N GLU A 235 -11.81 25.21 10.56
CA GLU A 235 -11.70 25.67 11.94
C GLU A 235 -11.91 24.46 12.86
N THR A 236 -10.92 24.21 13.71
CA THR A 236 -10.93 23.13 14.69
C THR A 236 -12.08 23.33 15.66
N SER A 237 -13.17 22.56 15.49
CA SER A 237 -14.08 22.26 16.58
C SER A 237 -13.47 21.12 17.39
N ASP A 238 -13.14 21.42 18.65
CA ASP A 238 -12.67 20.49 19.68
C ASP A 238 -13.38 19.13 19.62
N SER A 239 -12.61 18.05 19.51
CA SER A 239 -13.05 16.72 19.92
C SER A 239 -12.07 16.17 20.95
N LEU A 240 -12.49 16.27 22.21
CA LEU A 240 -12.02 15.55 23.38
C LEU A 240 -11.81 14.06 23.08
N VAL A 241 -10.60 13.53 23.30
CA VAL A 241 -10.38 12.27 24.04
C VAL A 241 -8.97 12.32 24.67
N ASP A 242 -8.96 12.29 26.00
CA ASP A 242 -7.82 12.03 26.90
C ASP A 242 -8.00 10.61 27.48
N MET A 243 -6.94 10.01 28.04
CA MET A 243 -6.75 8.61 28.53
C MET A 243 -6.24 7.60 27.49
N VAL A 244 -5.20 6.78 27.69
CA VAL A 244 -4.39 6.33 28.86
C VAL A 244 -3.04 5.77 28.35
N GLY A 245 -1.97 5.86 29.16
CA GLY A 245 -0.67 5.19 28.95
C GLY A 245 -0.44 3.96 29.84
N ASP A 246 0.41 3.02 29.40
CA ASP A 246 1.68 2.60 30.04
C ASP A 246 2.19 1.21 29.55
N ASP A 247 3.46 1.22 29.11
CA ASP A 247 4.63 0.30 29.21
C ASP A 247 4.56 -1.27 29.17
N ALA A 248 5.43 -1.85 28.30
CA ALA A 248 6.63 -2.67 28.61
C ALA A 248 6.86 -3.97 27.78
N ASP A 249 8.00 -3.97 27.06
CA ASP A 249 8.99 -5.01 26.72
C ASP A 249 8.65 -6.47 26.32
N GLY A 250 9.29 -6.91 25.22
CA GLY A 250 9.55 -8.31 24.86
C GLY A 250 9.83 -8.55 23.36
N ASP A 251 11.07 -8.37 22.91
CA ASP A 251 11.50 -8.55 21.50
C ASP A 251 11.68 -10.03 21.12
N GLN A 252 10.90 -10.50 20.14
CA GLN A 252 11.23 -11.64 19.26
C GLN A 252 10.59 -11.48 17.87
N ASN A 253 11.08 -10.57 17.02
CA ASN A 253 10.42 -10.32 15.72
C ASN A 253 11.35 -10.29 14.50
N ALA A 254 11.84 -11.46 14.09
CA ALA A 254 12.55 -11.63 12.82
C ALA A 254 11.61 -11.70 11.59
N ASP A 255 10.35 -12.11 11.77
CA ASP A 255 9.41 -12.43 10.68
C ASP A 255 8.55 -11.24 10.21
N ILE A 256 8.71 -10.08 10.84
CA ILE A 256 7.95 -8.85 10.53
C ILE A 256 8.31 -8.31 9.15
N ALA A 257 9.60 -8.33 8.79
CA ALA A 257 10.05 -7.86 7.50
C ALA A 257 9.36 -8.65 6.37
N ASP A 258 9.29 -9.97 6.50
CA ASP A 258 8.70 -10.86 5.48
C ASP A 258 7.20 -10.62 5.27
N ARG A 259 6.45 -10.29 6.32
CA ARG A 259 5.00 -9.98 6.25
C ARG A 259 4.70 -8.59 5.71
N ILE A 260 5.53 -7.60 6.06
CA ILE A 260 5.43 -6.25 5.49
C ILE A 260 5.83 -6.26 4.02
N THR A 261 6.72 -7.19 3.62
CA THR A 261 7.41 -7.13 2.34
C THR A 261 6.99 -8.18 1.30
N GLY A 262 6.34 -9.26 1.73
CA GLY A 262 5.74 -10.28 0.87
C GLY A 262 6.65 -11.45 0.47
N GLU A 263 7.82 -11.63 1.10
CA GLU A 263 8.68 -12.79 0.86
C GLU A 263 8.42 -13.88 1.90
N ILE A 264 7.82 -15.02 1.51
CA ILE A 264 7.82 -16.22 2.36
C ILE A 264 9.06 -17.03 2.00
N ARG A 265 10.12 -16.98 2.82
CA ARG A 265 11.13 -18.03 2.79
C ARG A 265 10.54 -19.28 3.42
N ARG A 266 10.51 -20.40 2.68
CA ARG A 266 10.33 -21.71 3.31
C ARG A 266 11.53 -21.93 4.22
N HIS A 267 11.34 -21.82 5.52
CA HIS A 267 12.21 -22.53 6.44
C HIS A 267 11.88 -24.01 6.32
N GLU A 268 12.76 -24.77 5.66
CA GLU A 268 12.93 -26.19 5.99
C GLU A 268 13.31 -26.24 7.47
N SER A 269 12.43 -26.81 8.29
CA SER A 269 12.71 -27.13 9.67
C SER A 269 13.94 -28.02 9.70
N ALA A 270 15.00 -27.58 10.37
CA ALA A 270 16.14 -28.43 10.67
C ALA A 270 15.65 -29.58 11.57
N GLU A 271 15.82 -30.80 11.08
CA GLU A 271 15.65 -32.06 11.80
C GLU A 271 16.54 -32.01 13.05
N VAL A 272 15.91 -31.97 14.23
CA VAL A 272 16.63 -32.14 15.50
C VAL A 272 16.90 -33.64 15.64
N ASP A 273 18.11 -34.03 15.30
CA ASP A 273 18.67 -35.34 15.57
C ASP A 273 18.92 -35.46 17.09
N GLU A 274 17.96 -36.06 17.81
CA GLU A 274 18.19 -36.55 19.16
C GLU A 274 19.06 -37.81 19.07
N SER A 275 20.37 -37.65 19.23
CA SER A 275 21.27 -38.77 19.53
C SER A 275 21.97 -38.62 20.89
N LYS A 276 21.55 -39.54 21.78
CA LYS A 276 22.14 -40.07 23.02
C LYS A 276 21.87 -39.36 24.36
#